data_AF-A0A317PH32-F1
#
_entry.id   AF-A0A317PH32-F1
#
_cell.length_a   1.000
_cell.length_b   1.000
_cell.length_c   1.000
_cell.angle_alpha   90.00
_cell.angle_beta   90.00
_cell.angle_gamma   90.00
#
_symmetry.space_group_name_H-M   'P 1'
#
loop_
_entity.id
_entity.type
_entity.pdbx_description
1 polymer ?
#
loop_
_entity_poly.entity_id
_entity_poly.type
_entity_poly.pdbx_seq_one_letter_code
_entity_poly.pdbx_strand_id
1 'polypeptide(L)'
;MDEAPLTPVQIGLNAAIVAISAREPQILTVPATPGGSRADGLPFGPFDPERHRTFEAGLRASVETQTALHLGYVEQLYTFGDRGRHRRGAGPEGGGAHLVSVGYLALTRTDADNPEALAATGARWRDWYDLLPWEDWRTGRPARLDAIILPRLIDWATAPGADAAGQMKPPRAARIRLAFGLKDFPWDEERVVDRYELLYEAGLVEEAVADKRTDGTGLASPLGRALRFDHRRIVATAVQRLRAKIKYRPVIFELMPPEFTLTDLQQTVEAISGRHLHKQNFRRLVEGAELVEATGAATTATGGRPAALYRFRSKILEERPAPGLRLGGRG
;
A
#
# COMPACT_ATOMS: atom_id res chain seq x y z
N MET A 1 -31.54 -23.45 26.11
CA MET A 1 -31.36 -22.68 24.87
C MET A 1 -30.10 -23.23 24.25
N ASP A 2 -30.24 -24.17 23.31
CA ASP A 2 -29.10 -24.73 22.59
C ASP A 2 -28.58 -23.65 21.63
N GLU A 3 -27.40 -23.10 21.95
CA GLU A 3 -26.73 -22.16 21.07
C GLU A 3 -26.14 -22.95 19.91
N ALA A 4 -26.53 -22.61 18.67
CA ALA A 4 -25.99 -23.26 17.49
C ALA A 4 -24.45 -23.13 17.49
N PRO A 5 -23.70 -24.18 17.13
CA PRO A 5 -22.25 -24.16 17.18
C PRO A 5 -21.71 -23.05 16.26
N LEU A 6 -20.78 -22.24 16.79
CA LEU A 6 -20.16 -21.16 16.05
C LEU A 6 -19.40 -21.70 14.83
N THR A 7 -19.54 -21.04 13.68
CA THR A 7 -18.77 -21.37 12.47
C THR A 7 -17.27 -21.21 12.75
N PRO A 8 -16.44 -22.24 12.50
CA PRO A 8 -15.00 -22.12 12.62
C PRO A 8 -14.44 -20.99 11.75
N VAL A 9 -13.60 -20.14 12.36
CA VAL A 9 -12.93 -19.03 11.68
C VAL A 9 -11.45 -19.34 11.56
N GLN A 10 -10.92 -19.21 10.34
CA GLN A 10 -9.48 -19.21 10.11
C GLN A 10 -8.98 -17.78 10.11
N ILE A 11 -7.84 -17.51 10.74
CA ILE A 11 -7.19 -16.20 10.71
C ILE A 11 -6.02 -16.26 9.74
N GLY A 12 -6.06 -15.43 8.70
CA GLY A 12 -4.97 -15.21 7.76
C GLY A 12 -4.24 -13.91 8.07
N LEU A 13 -2.92 -13.93 7.96
CA LEU A 13 -2.03 -12.80 8.20
C LEU A 13 -1.41 -12.39 6.87
N ASN A 14 -1.52 -11.12 6.50
CA ASN A 14 -1.03 -10.57 5.23
C ASN A 14 -0.02 -9.44 5.48
N ALA A 15 1.09 -9.43 4.76
CA ALA A 15 2.15 -8.43 4.91
C ALA A 15 2.31 -7.56 3.66
N ALA A 16 1.96 -6.27 3.76
CA ALA A 16 2.35 -5.26 2.79
C ALA A 16 3.74 -4.72 3.18
N ILE A 17 4.79 -5.33 2.63
CA ILE A 17 6.19 -4.97 2.92
C ILE A 17 6.65 -3.92 1.92
N VAL A 18 6.93 -2.72 2.40
CA VAL A 18 7.36 -1.57 1.60
C VAL A 18 8.86 -1.35 1.77
N ALA A 19 9.54 -1.07 0.66
CA ALA A 19 10.91 -0.59 0.63
C ALA A 19 11.06 0.52 -0.42
N ILE A 20 12.18 1.23 -0.39
CA ILE A 20 12.55 2.22 -1.41
C ILE A 20 13.78 1.69 -2.15
N SER A 21 13.68 1.61 -3.48
CA SER A 21 14.76 1.14 -4.35
C SER A 21 14.86 2.04 -5.57
N ALA A 22 16.07 2.50 -5.90
CA ALA A 22 16.29 3.40 -7.04
C ALA A 22 15.33 4.61 -7.07
N ARG A 23 14.96 5.14 -5.90
CA ARG A 23 13.99 6.25 -5.70
C ARG A 23 12.55 5.91 -6.08
N GLU A 24 12.25 4.63 -6.27
CA GLU A 24 10.91 4.14 -6.47
C GLU A 24 10.40 3.38 -5.23
N PRO A 25 9.12 3.56 -4.88
CA PRO A 25 8.49 2.81 -3.82
C PRO A 25 8.14 1.40 -4.31
N GLN A 26 8.64 0.41 -3.59
CA GLN A 26 8.49 -0.99 -3.93
C GLN A 26 7.59 -1.69 -2.91
N ILE A 27 6.80 -2.65 -3.38
CA ILE A 27 6.09 -3.61 -2.53
C ILE A 27 6.62 -5.01 -2.81
N LEU A 28 6.83 -5.81 -1.77
CA LEU A 28 7.25 -7.19 -1.93
C LEU A 28 6.06 -8.09 -2.30
N THR A 29 6.26 -8.89 -3.34
CA THR A 29 5.29 -9.89 -3.80
C THR A 29 5.93 -11.27 -3.82
N VAL A 30 5.12 -12.30 -3.59
CA VAL A 30 5.52 -13.71 -3.63
C VAL A 30 4.68 -14.45 -4.68
N PRO A 31 5.28 -15.39 -5.42
CA PRO A 31 4.57 -16.14 -6.45
C PRO A 31 3.46 -17.01 -5.84
N ALA A 32 2.37 -17.23 -6.56
CA ALA A 32 1.30 -18.11 -6.09
C ALA A 32 1.72 -19.59 -6.05
N THR A 33 2.63 -19.97 -6.95
CA THR A 33 3.31 -21.27 -7.06
C THR A 33 4.63 -21.00 -7.77
N PRO A 34 5.76 -21.59 -7.36
CA PRO A 34 7.02 -21.49 -8.11
C PRO A 34 6.80 -21.91 -9.57
N GLY A 35 7.04 -21.00 -10.52
CA GLY A 35 6.86 -21.25 -11.97
C GLY A 35 5.41 -21.30 -12.49
N GLY A 36 4.40 -21.00 -11.68
CA GLY A 36 2.99 -21.02 -12.11
C GLY A 36 2.50 -19.72 -12.76
N SER A 37 1.45 -19.81 -13.59
CA SER A 37 0.85 -18.67 -14.33
C SER A 37 -0.12 -17.81 -13.50
N ARG A 38 -0.34 -18.13 -12.21
CA ARG A 38 -1.27 -17.38 -11.36
C ARG A 38 -0.64 -16.06 -10.90
N ALA A 39 -1.48 -15.03 -10.72
CA ALA A 39 -1.04 -13.74 -10.23
C ALA A 39 -0.27 -13.84 -8.90
N ASP A 40 0.80 -13.06 -8.79
CA ASP A 40 1.54 -12.88 -7.55
C ASP A 40 0.63 -12.28 -6.46
N GLY A 41 1.12 -12.24 -5.23
CA GLY A 41 0.41 -11.61 -4.12
C GLY A 41 1.35 -11.22 -3.00
N LEU A 42 0.81 -10.57 -1.98
CA LEU A 42 1.55 -10.29 -0.75
C LEU A 42 1.95 -11.60 -0.02
N PRO A 43 3.09 -11.60 0.70
CA PRO A 43 3.38 -12.61 1.71
C PRO A 43 2.18 -12.80 2.65
N PHE A 44 1.75 -14.04 2.82
CA PHE A 44 0.57 -14.36 3.62
C PHE A 44 0.65 -15.74 4.25
N GLY A 45 0.03 -15.95 5.41
CA GLY A 45 0.04 -17.25 6.09
C GLY A 45 -1.05 -17.37 7.15
N PRO A 46 -1.42 -18.59 7.56
CA PRO A 46 -2.37 -18.78 8.63
C PRO A 46 -1.75 -18.42 10.00
N PHE A 47 -2.57 -17.89 10.90
CA PHE A 47 -2.24 -17.87 12.31
C PHE A 47 -2.57 -19.23 12.94
N ASP A 48 -1.58 -19.84 13.59
CA ASP A 48 -1.70 -21.07 14.37
C ASP A 48 -1.43 -20.72 15.85
N PRO A 49 -2.43 -20.78 16.74
CA PRO A 49 -2.27 -20.43 18.15
C PRO A 49 -1.40 -21.43 18.93
N GLU A 50 -1.22 -22.66 18.46
CA GLU A 50 -0.33 -23.64 19.11
C GLU A 50 1.14 -23.31 18.84
N ARG A 51 1.43 -22.72 17.67
CA ARG A 51 2.79 -22.37 17.24
C ARG A 51 3.16 -20.91 17.48
N HIS A 52 2.19 -20.01 17.39
CA HIS A 52 2.42 -18.56 17.40
C HIS A 52 1.80 -17.92 18.64
N ARG A 53 2.65 -17.36 19.50
CA ARG A 53 2.20 -16.63 20.69
C ARG A 53 1.36 -15.39 20.37
N THR A 54 1.62 -14.74 19.23
CA THR A 54 0.94 -13.51 18.80
C THR A 54 0.71 -13.53 17.28
N PHE A 55 -0.23 -12.73 16.78
CA PHE A 55 -0.41 -12.55 15.33
C PHE A 55 0.86 -12.00 14.67
N GLU A 56 1.56 -11.08 15.33
CA GLU A 56 2.82 -10.54 14.80
C GLU A 56 3.90 -11.64 14.68
N ALA A 57 4.01 -12.53 15.67
CA ALA A 57 4.94 -13.66 15.60
C ALA A 57 4.61 -14.59 14.42
N GLY A 58 3.33 -14.89 14.20
CA GLY A 58 2.88 -15.69 13.05
C GLY A 58 3.13 -15.01 11.70
N LEU A 59 2.96 -13.68 11.64
CA LEU A 59 3.25 -12.89 10.45
C LEU A 59 4.74 -12.94 10.13
N ARG A 60 5.60 -12.69 11.12
CA ARG A 60 7.06 -12.72 10.98
C ARG A 60 7.54 -14.09 10.49
N ALA A 61 7.07 -15.17 11.12
CA ALA A 61 7.39 -16.53 10.71
C ALA A 61 6.96 -16.83 9.26
N SER A 62 5.75 -16.39 8.87
CA SER A 62 5.24 -16.59 7.51
C SER A 62 6.04 -15.81 6.47
N VAL A 63 6.46 -14.57 6.79
CA VAL A 63 7.27 -13.74 5.90
C VAL A 63 8.67 -14.31 5.75
N GLU A 64 9.34 -14.63 6.85
CA GLU A 64 10.68 -15.20 6.85
C GLU A 64 10.73 -16.50 6.01
N THR A 65 9.73 -17.37 6.18
CA THR A 65 9.61 -18.61 5.38
C THR A 65 9.43 -18.35 3.88
N GLN A 66 8.67 -17.30 3.50
CA GLN A 66 8.35 -17.03 2.09
C GLN A 66 9.37 -16.15 1.38
N THR A 67 10.16 -15.36 2.12
CA THR A 67 10.99 -14.30 1.54
C THR A 67 12.40 -14.23 2.11
N ALA A 68 12.73 -15.03 3.12
CA ALA A 68 14.00 -14.94 3.85
C ALA A 68 14.30 -13.55 4.46
N LEU A 69 13.27 -12.69 4.60
CA LEU A 69 13.42 -11.37 5.19
C LEU A 69 13.03 -11.39 6.66
N HIS A 70 13.86 -10.76 7.48
CA HIS A 70 13.50 -10.38 8.83
C HIS A 70 12.83 -9.02 8.81
N LEU A 71 11.61 -8.94 9.34
CA LEU A 71 10.91 -7.67 9.43
C LEU A 71 11.51 -6.81 10.55
N GLY A 72 11.76 -5.53 10.30
CA GLY A 72 12.06 -4.56 11.34
C GLY A 72 10.76 -3.97 11.88
N TYR A 73 10.38 -2.85 11.28
CA TYR A 73 9.15 -2.13 11.56
C TYR A 73 7.92 -2.90 11.08
N VAL A 74 6.95 -3.13 11.97
CA VAL A 74 5.65 -3.75 11.65
C VAL A 74 4.53 -3.02 12.39
N GLU A 75 3.44 -2.75 11.69
CA GLU A 75 2.21 -2.19 12.26
C GLU A 75 0.99 -2.87 11.66
N GLN A 76 -0.01 -3.17 12.48
CA GLN A 76 -1.29 -3.66 11.98
C GLN A 76 -2.04 -2.55 11.21
N LEU A 77 -2.49 -2.85 10.00
CA LEU A 77 -3.26 -1.94 9.15
C LEU A 77 -4.74 -2.01 9.48
N TYR A 78 -5.34 -3.16 9.17
CA TYR A 78 -6.78 -3.37 9.20
C TYR A 78 -7.09 -4.86 9.29
N THR A 79 -8.24 -5.18 9.87
CA THR A 79 -8.79 -6.54 9.90
C THR A 79 -9.97 -6.60 8.95
N PHE A 80 -9.89 -7.51 8.00
CA PHE A 80 -10.88 -7.66 6.96
C PHE A 80 -11.63 -8.98 7.15
N GLY A 81 -12.95 -8.88 7.37
CA GLY A 81 -13.81 -10.04 7.67
C GLY A 81 -14.99 -10.20 6.72
N ASP A 82 -15.01 -9.48 5.59
CA ASP A 82 -16.14 -9.48 4.65
C ASP A 82 -16.47 -10.90 4.15
N ARG A 83 -17.75 -11.28 4.17
CA ARG A 83 -18.21 -12.59 3.65
C ARG A 83 -17.86 -12.73 2.18
N GLY A 84 -17.20 -13.83 1.79
CA GLY A 84 -16.87 -14.15 0.38
C GLY A 84 -15.44 -13.83 -0.07
N ARG A 85 -14.60 -13.22 0.78
CA ARG A 85 -13.23 -12.77 0.44
C ARG A 85 -12.26 -13.90 0.04
N HIS A 86 -12.44 -15.09 0.59
CA HIS A 86 -11.66 -16.27 0.23
C HIS A 86 -12.58 -17.50 0.28
N ARG A 87 -13.29 -17.80 -0.79
CA ARG A 87 -13.99 -19.08 -0.90
C ARG A 87 -13.00 -20.18 -1.28
N ARG A 88 -12.04 -20.50 -0.38
CA ARG A 88 -11.16 -21.65 -0.57
C ARG A 88 -11.97 -22.90 -0.21
N GLY A 89 -12.33 -23.69 -1.23
CA GLY A 89 -13.04 -24.96 -1.04
C GLY A 89 -14.55 -24.82 -0.94
N ALA A 90 -15.21 -24.45 -2.04
CA ALA A 90 -16.55 -24.99 -2.30
C ALA A 90 -16.36 -26.32 -3.05
N GLY A 91 -16.00 -27.37 -2.31
CA GLY A 91 -16.36 -28.73 -2.73
C GLY A 91 -17.89 -28.87 -2.65
N PRO A 92 -18.45 -29.99 -3.16
CA PRO A 92 -19.90 -30.23 -3.14
C PRO A 92 -20.52 -30.17 -1.74
N GLU A 93 -19.70 -30.28 -0.70
CA GLU A 93 -20.06 -30.11 0.70
C GLU A 93 -19.52 -28.77 1.22
N GLY A 94 -20.41 -27.79 1.41
CA GLY A 94 -20.09 -26.41 1.79
C GLY A 94 -19.58 -26.25 3.22
N GLY A 95 -18.35 -26.70 3.50
CA GLY A 95 -17.72 -26.69 4.83
C GLY A 95 -16.38 -25.95 4.94
N GLY A 96 -16.13 -24.92 4.12
CA GLY A 96 -14.92 -24.10 4.26
C GLY A 96 -15.01 -23.12 5.44
N ALA A 97 -14.00 -23.09 6.31
CA ALA A 97 -13.92 -22.12 7.42
C ALA A 97 -13.96 -20.67 6.89
N HIS A 98 -14.64 -19.78 7.63
CA HIS A 98 -14.68 -18.36 7.27
C HIS A 98 -13.31 -17.73 7.51
N LEU A 99 -12.69 -17.14 6.49
CA LEU A 99 -11.35 -16.55 6.62
C LEU A 99 -11.45 -15.07 7.02
N VAL A 100 -10.90 -14.74 8.18
CA VAL A 100 -10.64 -13.37 8.62
C VAL A 100 -9.19 -13.02 8.31
N SER A 101 -8.96 -11.97 7.54
CA SER A 101 -7.63 -11.55 7.12
C SER A 101 -7.17 -10.33 7.92
N VAL A 102 -6.06 -10.43 8.64
CA VAL A 102 -5.40 -9.29 9.30
C VAL A 102 -4.25 -8.80 8.42
N GLY A 103 -4.34 -7.56 7.96
CA GLY A 103 -3.30 -6.92 7.15
C GLY A 103 -2.31 -6.15 8.02
N TYR A 104 -1.03 -6.23 7.66
CA TYR A 104 0.08 -5.52 8.30
C TYR A 104 0.85 -4.70 7.28
N LEU A 105 1.35 -3.55 7.70
CA LEU A 105 2.34 -2.74 7.01
C LEU A 105 3.69 -3.06 7.64
N ALA A 106 4.65 -3.45 6.83
CA ALA A 106 6.03 -3.56 7.25
C ALA A 106 6.89 -2.63 6.41
N LEU A 107 7.88 -2.00 7.04
CA LEU A 107 8.84 -1.14 6.35
C LEU A 107 10.21 -1.78 6.49
N THR A 108 10.93 -1.85 5.38
CA THR A 108 12.29 -2.37 5.35
C THR A 108 13.14 -1.60 4.36
N ARG A 109 14.45 -1.67 4.54
CA ARG A 109 15.42 -1.13 3.59
C ARG A 109 15.73 -2.20 2.55
N THR A 110 16.05 -1.80 1.33
CA THR A 110 16.35 -2.76 0.25
C THR A 110 17.70 -3.46 0.39
N ASP A 111 18.58 -2.94 1.25
CA ASP A 111 19.83 -3.57 1.68
C ASP A 111 19.65 -4.50 2.89
N ALA A 112 18.43 -4.63 3.42
CA ALA A 112 18.16 -5.48 4.56
C ALA A 112 18.19 -6.97 4.16
N ASP A 113 19.18 -7.67 4.73
CA ASP A 113 19.40 -9.12 4.77
C ASP A 113 19.25 -9.92 3.47
N ASN A 114 20.40 -10.36 2.95
CA ASN A 114 20.58 -11.48 2.03
C ASN A 114 19.72 -11.44 0.73
N PRO A 115 20.06 -10.56 -0.22
CA PRO A 115 19.33 -10.43 -1.49
C PRO A 115 19.32 -11.72 -2.32
N GLU A 116 20.34 -12.58 -2.17
CA GLU A 116 20.41 -13.87 -2.85
C GLU A 116 19.38 -14.86 -2.29
N ALA A 117 19.22 -14.92 -0.96
CA ALA A 117 18.20 -15.77 -0.34
C ALA A 117 16.79 -15.32 -0.71
N LEU A 118 16.52 -14.00 -0.73
CA LEU A 118 15.24 -13.47 -1.20
C LEU A 118 14.96 -13.86 -2.66
N ALA A 119 15.96 -13.71 -3.54
CA ALA A 119 15.81 -14.07 -4.95
C ALA A 119 15.52 -15.57 -5.14
N ALA A 120 16.15 -16.43 -4.32
CA ALA A 120 15.94 -17.88 -4.35
C ALA A 120 14.51 -18.31 -3.98
N THR A 121 13.76 -17.51 -3.20
CA THR A 121 12.35 -17.80 -2.91
C THR A 121 11.41 -17.49 -4.07
N GLY A 122 11.89 -16.75 -5.07
CA GLY A 122 11.10 -16.23 -6.18
C GLY A 122 10.27 -14.99 -5.83
N ALA A 123 10.43 -14.45 -4.61
CA ALA A 123 9.85 -13.17 -4.22
C ALA A 123 10.42 -12.03 -5.07
N ARG A 124 9.60 -11.01 -5.34
CA ARG A 124 9.93 -9.91 -6.23
C ARG A 124 9.49 -8.58 -5.63
N TRP A 125 10.42 -7.64 -5.60
CA TRP A 125 10.10 -6.22 -5.46
C TRP A 125 9.37 -5.75 -6.72
N ARG A 126 8.24 -5.09 -6.52
CA ARG A 126 7.42 -4.51 -7.59
C ARG A 126 7.24 -3.03 -7.31
N ASP A 127 7.37 -2.19 -8.32
CA ASP A 127 6.92 -0.81 -8.20
C ASP A 127 5.43 -0.81 -7.84
N TRP A 128 5.07 -0.13 -6.75
CA TRP A 128 3.66 -0.12 -6.34
C TRP A 128 2.76 0.65 -7.33
N TYR A 129 3.34 1.46 -8.22
CA TYR A 129 2.63 2.21 -9.26
C TYR A 129 2.36 1.31 -10.48
N ASP A 130 3.06 0.18 -10.62
CA ASP A 130 2.60 -0.89 -11.53
C ASP A 130 1.26 -1.48 -11.07
N LEU A 131 1.00 -1.50 -9.76
CA LEU A 131 -0.25 -2.01 -9.18
C LEU A 131 -1.36 -0.94 -9.19
N LEU A 132 -0.99 0.31 -8.88
CA LEU A 132 -1.88 1.45 -8.72
C LEU A 132 -1.46 2.63 -9.63
N PRO A 133 -1.49 2.47 -10.97
CA PRO A 133 -0.88 3.43 -11.90
C PRO A 133 -1.55 4.81 -11.94
N TRP A 134 -2.72 4.97 -11.36
CA TRP A 134 -3.42 6.25 -11.24
C TRP A 134 -2.99 7.07 -10.01
N GLU A 135 -2.10 6.53 -9.17
CA GLU A 135 -1.63 7.18 -7.94
C GLU A 135 -0.34 7.99 -8.12
N ASP A 136 0.37 7.86 -9.25
CA ASP A 136 1.62 8.58 -9.50
C ASP A 136 1.37 9.91 -10.20
N TRP A 137 1.37 10.99 -9.41
CA TRP A 137 1.21 12.36 -9.89
C TRP A 137 2.55 13.12 -9.96
N ARG A 138 3.69 12.45 -9.82
CA ARG A 138 5.01 13.11 -9.85
C ARG A 138 5.28 13.80 -11.18
N THR A 139 4.74 13.26 -12.27
CA THR A 139 4.82 13.83 -13.62
C THR A 139 3.55 14.59 -14.03
N GLY A 140 2.70 14.96 -13.07
CA GLY A 140 1.38 15.56 -13.31
C GLY A 140 0.27 14.52 -13.35
N ARG A 141 -0.94 14.98 -13.73
CA ARG A 141 -2.15 14.15 -13.73
C ARG A 141 -2.00 12.93 -14.66
N PRO A 142 -2.19 11.69 -14.17
CA PRO A 142 -2.11 10.50 -15.02
C PRO A 142 -3.14 10.53 -16.16
N ALA A 143 -2.68 10.44 -17.40
CA ALA A 143 -3.57 10.49 -18.58
C ALA A 143 -4.66 9.41 -18.59
N ARG A 144 -4.39 8.25 -17.96
CA ARG A 144 -5.36 7.15 -17.82
C ARG A 144 -6.58 7.52 -16.97
N LEU A 145 -6.47 8.52 -16.10
CA LEU A 145 -7.61 9.02 -15.33
C LEU A 145 -8.69 9.56 -16.28
N ASP A 146 -8.32 10.46 -17.17
CA ASP A 146 -9.27 11.13 -18.06
C ASP A 146 -9.63 10.26 -19.27
N ALA A 147 -8.69 9.46 -19.79
CA ALA A 147 -8.91 8.63 -20.96
C ALA A 147 -9.72 7.36 -20.68
N ILE A 148 -9.66 6.80 -19.47
CA ILE A 148 -10.22 5.47 -19.16
C ILE A 148 -11.05 5.48 -17.89
N ILE A 149 -10.47 5.88 -16.76
CA ILE A 149 -11.08 5.66 -15.44
C ILE A 149 -12.34 6.51 -15.24
N LEU A 150 -12.22 7.82 -15.42
CA LEU A 150 -13.30 8.75 -15.11
C LEU A 150 -14.53 8.60 -16.01
N PRO A 151 -14.40 8.45 -17.36
CA PRO A 151 -15.55 8.20 -18.21
C PRO A 151 -16.35 6.98 -17.73
N ARG A 152 -15.66 5.88 -17.43
CA ARG A 152 -16.29 4.62 -17.01
C ARG A 152 -16.93 4.70 -15.62
N LEU A 153 -16.32 5.42 -14.68
CA LEU A 153 -16.90 5.67 -13.38
C LEU A 153 -18.13 6.58 -13.46
N ILE A 154 -18.14 7.56 -14.37
CA ILE A 154 -19.29 8.44 -14.61
C ILE A 154 -20.45 7.63 -15.19
N ASP A 155 -20.22 6.80 -16.20
CA ASP A 155 -21.24 5.91 -16.77
C ASP A 155 -21.81 4.96 -15.71
N TRP A 156 -20.96 4.38 -14.87
CA TRP A 156 -21.37 3.53 -13.75
C TRP A 156 -22.18 4.27 -12.67
N ALA A 157 -21.90 5.56 -12.47
CA ALA A 157 -22.62 6.39 -11.51
C ALA A 157 -23.98 6.87 -12.02
N THR A 158 -24.19 6.93 -13.34
CA THR A 158 -25.47 7.33 -13.97
C THR A 158 -26.33 6.15 -14.40
N ALA A 159 -25.82 4.92 -14.32
CA ALA A 159 -26.55 3.71 -14.68
C ALA A 159 -27.84 3.52 -13.84
N PRO A 160 -28.90 2.91 -14.42
CA PRO A 160 -30.13 2.63 -13.70
C PRO A 160 -29.87 1.80 -12.42
N GLY A 161 -30.47 2.22 -11.30
CA GLY A 161 -30.26 1.57 -9.99
C GLY A 161 -28.93 1.93 -9.30
N ALA A 162 -28.22 2.96 -9.77
CA ALA A 162 -26.96 3.42 -9.19
C ALA A 162 -27.05 3.68 -7.67
N ASP A 163 -28.14 4.31 -7.24
CA ASP A 163 -28.37 4.69 -5.84
C ASP A 163 -29.76 4.21 -5.40
N ALA A 164 -29.98 2.88 -5.38
CA ALA A 164 -31.24 2.31 -4.91
C ALA A 164 -31.58 2.82 -3.48
N ALA A 165 -32.82 3.25 -3.29
CA ALA A 165 -33.30 3.89 -2.07
C ALA A 165 -33.07 3.00 -0.84
N GLY A 166 -32.41 3.52 0.20
CA GLY A 166 -32.17 2.84 1.48
C GLY A 166 -30.70 2.59 1.86
N GLN A 167 -29.73 2.97 1.03
CA GLN A 167 -28.31 2.88 1.40
C GLN A 167 -27.87 4.09 2.23
N MET A 168 -27.24 3.85 3.39
CA MET A 168 -26.57 4.90 4.21
C MET A 168 -25.34 5.52 3.52
N LYS A 169 -24.93 5.04 2.35
CA LYS A 169 -23.74 5.51 1.63
C LYS A 169 -24.05 6.79 0.85
N PRO A 170 -23.09 7.74 0.75
CA PRO A 170 -23.20 8.86 -0.18
C PRO A 170 -23.37 8.36 -1.63
N PRO A 171 -24.08 9.11 -2.49
CA PRO A 171 -24.27 8.76 -3.90
C PRO A 171 -22.93 8.47 -4.61
N ARG A 172 -22.94 7.55 -5.59
CA ARG A 172 -21.73 7.17 -6.34
C ARG A 172 -20.99 8.39 -6.91
N ALA A 173 -21.71 9.32 -7.52
CA ALA A 173 -21.16 10.57 -8.05
C ALA A 173 -20.44 11.42 -6.99
N ALA A 174 -20.95 11.48 -5.76
CA ALA A 174 -20.32 12.22 -4.67
C ALA A 174 -19.01 11.54 -4.23
N ARG A 175 -19.00 10.20 -4.11
CA ARG A 175 -17.80 9.43 -3.80
C ARG A 175 -16.72 9.60 -4.86
N ILE A 176 -17.07 9.57 -6.14
CA ILE A 176 -16.13 9.79 -7.25
C ILE A 176 -15.51 11.19 -7.17
N ARG A 177 -16.32 12.23 -6.96
CA ARG A 177 -15.82 13.61 -6.84
C ARG A 177 -14.81 13.77 -5.71
N LEU A 178 -15.10 13.19 -4.55
CA LEU A 178 -14.22 13.25 -3.38
C LEU A 178 -12.94 12.44 -3.59
N ALA A 179 -13.04 11.21 -4.12
CA ALA A 179 -11.90 10.31 -4.28
C ALA A 179 -10.91 10.77 -5.36
N PHE A 180 -11.40 11.37 -6.45
CA PHE A 180 -10.58 11.77 -7.60
C PHE A 180 -10.29 13.27 -7.68
N GLY A 181 -10.68 14.05 -6.67
CA GLY A 181 -10.44 15.50 -6.64
C GLY A 181 -11.05 16.22 -7.85
N LEU A 182 -12.37 16.10 -8.02
CA LEU A 182 -13.08 16.71 -9.14
C LEU A 182 -13.88 17.94 -8.72
N LYS A 183 -13.91 18.94 -9.60
CA LYS A 183 -14.57 20.25 -9.38
C LYS A 183 -13.91 20.99 -8.22
N ASP A 184 -14.66 21.31 -7.18
CA ASP A 184 -14.22 22.12 -6.03
C ASP A 184 -13.39 21.34 -5.00
N PHE A 185 -13.10 20.07 -5.25
CA PHE A 185 -12.31 19.22 -4.34
C PHE A 185 -10.90 19.01 -4.89
N PRO A 186 -9.85 19.32 -4.11
CA PRO A 186 -8.47 19.03 -4.53
C PRO A 186 -8.21 17.51 -4.51
N TRP A 187 -7.17 17.09 -5.25
CA TRP A 187 -6.66 15.74 -5.13
C TRP A 187 -6.09 15.50 -3.73
N ASP A 188 -6.60 14.47 -3.06
CA ASP A 188 -6.14 14.02 -1.76
C ASP A 188 -5.39 12.69 -1.92
N GLU A 189 -4.08 12.71 -1.69
CA GLU A 189 -3.22 11.52 -1.77
C GLU A 189 -3.57 10.44 -0.73
N GLU A 190 -4.34 10.76 0.31
CA GLU A 190 -4.82 9.80 1.33
C GLU A 190 -6.12 9.08 0.94
N ARG A 191 -6.69 9.34 -0.24
CA ARG A 191 -7.93 8.69 -0.73
C ARG A 191 -7.67 7.43 -1.58
N VAL A 192 -6.54 6.75 -1.36
CA VAL A 192 -6.10 5.61 -2.20
C VAL A 192 -7.09 4.45 -2.14
N VAL A 193 -7.56 4.09 -0.93
CA VAL A 193 -8.53 3.01 -0.76
C VAL A 193 -9.86 3.40 -1.39
N ASP A 194 -10.34 4.62 -1.18
CA ASP A 194 -11.60 5.09 -1.78
C ASP A 194 -11.58 4.98 -3.31
N ARG A 195 -10.45 5.33 -3.95
CA ARG A 195 -10.27 5.17 -5.40
C ARG A 195 -10.25 3.72 -5.83
N TYR A 196 -9.50 2.85 -5.14
CA TYR A 196 -9.46 1.42 -5.45
C TYR A 196 -10.86 0.78 -5.32
N GLU A 197 -11.59 1.09 -4.25
CA GLU A 197 -12.95 0.58 -4.00
C GLU A 197 -13.92 1.00 -5.10
N LEU A 198 -13.86 2.26 -5.56
CA LEU A 198 -14.71 2.71 -6.68
C LEU A 198 -14.41 1.95 -7.97
N LEU A 199 -13.13 1.69 -8.27
CA LEU A 199 -12.75 0.88 -9.43
C LEU A 199 -13.21 -0.58 -9.29
N TYR A 200 -13.13 -1.15 -8.09
CA TYR A 200 -13.61 -2.49 -7.78
C TYR A 200 -15.14 -2.61 -7.88
N GLU A 201 -15.88 -1.69 -7.27
CA GLU A 201 -17.34 -1.65 -7.33
C GLU A 201 -17.87 -1.44 -8.75
N ALA A 202 -17.15 -0.65 -9.58
CA ALA A 202 -17.47 -0.44 -10.99
C ALA A 202 -17.00 -1.59 -11.91
N GLY A 203 -16.33 -2.63 -11.37
CA GLY A 203 -15.86 -3.76 -12.15
C GLY A 203 -14.66 -3.46 -13.05
N LEU A 204 -13.92 -2.37 -12.81
CA LEU A 204 -12.82 -1.90 -13.67
C LEU A 204 -11.47 -2.55 -13.36
N VAL A 205 -11.43 -3.50 -12.43
CA VAL A 205 -10.22 -4.18 -11.96
C VAL A 205 -10.40 -5.68 -12.05
N GLU A 206 -9.32 -6.40 -12.37
CA GLU A 206 -9.33 -7.86 -12.54
C GLU A 206 -9.80 -8.61 -11.30
N GLU A 207 -9.55 -8.08 -10.09
CA GLU A 207 -10.03 -8.66 -8.85
C GLU A 207 -11.57 -8.69 -8.78
N ALA A 208 -12.26 -7.71 -9.39
CA ALA A 208 -13.73 -7.71 -9.45
C ALA A 208 -14.27 -8.81 -10.38
N VAL A 209 -13.53 -9.15 -11.44
CA VAL A 209 -13.82 -10.27 -12.34
C VAL A 209 -13.56 -11.60 -11.62
N ALA A 210 -12.41 -11.72 -10.93
CA ALA A 210 -12.05 -12.91 -10.17
C ALA A 210 -13.08 -13.24 -9.06
N ASP A 211 -13.64 -12.19 -8.44
CA ASP A 211 -14.70 -12.29 -7.44
C ASP A 211 -16.11 -12.45 -8.03
N LYS A 212 -16.23 -12.56 -9.36
CA LYS A 212 -17.50 -12.72 -10.10
C LYS A 212 -18.50 -11.59 -9.87
N ARG A 213 -18.03 -10.36 -9.66
CA ARG A 213 -18.91 -9.17 -9.61
C ARG A 213 -19.30 -8.69 -11.00
N THR A 214 -18.45 -8.96 -11.97
CA THR A 214 -18.66 -8.67 -13.40
C THR A 214 -18.02 -9.80 -14.22
N ASP A 215 -18.52 -10.06 -15.42
CA ASP A 215 -17.98 -11.09 -16.31
C ASP A 215 -16.64 -10.68 -16.95
N GLY A 216 -16.35 -9.38 -16.95
CA GLY A 216 -15.12 -8.81 -17.46
C GLY A 216 -15.00 -7.33 -17.11
N THR A 217 -13.79 -6.77 -17.22
CA THR A 217 -13.57 -5.33 -16.97
C THR A 217 -14.11 -4.46 -18.10
N GLY A 218 -14.31 -5.04 -19.28
CA GLY A 218 -14.67 -4.29 -20.50
C GLY A 218 -13.62 -3.24 -20.89
N LEU A 219 -12.37 -3.41 -20.45
CA LEU A 219 -11.25 -2.55 -20.79
C LEU A 219 -10.38 -3.22 -21.84
N ALA A 220 -9.78 -2.44 -22.74
CA ALA A 220 -8.85 -2.97 -23.74
C ALA A 220 -7.55 -3.50 -23.12
N SER A 221 -7.15 -2.94 -21.97
CA SER A 221 -5.96 -3.33 -21.21
C SER A 221 -6.23 -3.24 -19.70
N PRO A 222 -5.57 -4.05 -18.87
CA PRO A 222 -5.74 -3.99 -17.41
C PRO A 222 -5.34 -2.64 -16.80
N LEU A 223 -6.07 -2.20 -15.78
CA LEU A 223 -5.71 -1.03 -14.95
C LEU A 223 -4.70 -1.46 -13.89
N GLY A 224 -3.43 -1.56 -14.31
CA GLY A 224 -2.33 -2.01 -13.45
C GLY A 224 -2.26 -3.53 -13.31
N ARG A 225 -1.24 -4.00 -12.63
CA ARG A 225 -0.99 -5.42 -12.37
C ARG A 225 -1.90 -5.90 -11.24
N ALA A 226 -2.69 -6.93 -11.53
CA ALA A 226 -3.55 -7.58 -10.55
C ALA A 226 -2.72 -8.38 -9.53
N LEU A 227 -3.26 -8.50 -8.31
CA LEU A 227 -2.76 -9.44 -7.31
C LEU A 227 -3.84 -10.47 -6.99
N ARG A 228 -3.44 -11.64 -6.48
CA ARG A 228 -4.41 -12.65 -6.01
C ARG A 228 -5.25 -12.11 -4.85
N PHE A 229 -6.46 -12.65 -4.73
CA PHE A 229 -7.42 -12.26 -3.69
C PHE A 229 -7.64 -10.75 -3.68
N ASP A 230 -7.80 -10.16 -2.50
CA ASP A 230 -7.94 -8.72 -2.32
C ASP A 230 -6.59 -8.02 -2.07
N HIS A 231 -5.46 -8.66 -2.35
CA HIS A 231 -4.14 -8.15 -1.94
C HIS A 231 -3.84 -6.74 -2.46
N ARG A 232 -4.39 -6.36 -3.63
CA ARG A 232 -4.24 -5.00 -4.16
C ARG A 232 -5.00 -3.95 -3.33
N ARG A 233 -6.13 -4.33 -2.70
CA ARG A 233 -6.82 -3.53 -1.68
C ARG A 233 -5.95 -3.33 -0.43
N ILE A 234 -5.24 -4.38 0.00
CA ILE A 234 -4.30 -4.31 1.13
C ILE A 234 -3.14 -3.36 0.79
N VAL A 235 -2.62 -3.41 -0.44
CA VAL A 235 -1.62 -2.44 -0.92
C VAL A 235 -2.17 -1.02 -0.91
N ALA A 236 -3.37 -0.78 -1.46
CA ALA A 236 -4.00 0.55 -1.42
C ALA A 236 -4.14 1.07 0.03
N THR A 237 -4.50 0.19 0.96
CA THR A 237 -4.60 0.50 2.40
C THR A 237 -3.24 0.85 2.99
N ALA A 238 -2.20 0.08 2.66
CA ALA A 238 -0.83 0.30 3.10
C ALA A 238 -0.28 1.65 2.59
N VAL A 239 -0.49 1.97 1.32
CA VAL A 239 -0.09 3.24 0.70
C VAL A 239 -0.77 4.42 1.39
N GLN A 240 -2.10 4.36 1.54
CA GLN A 240 -2.87 5.39 2.24
C GLN A 240 -2.37 5.59 3.67
N ARG A 241 -2.17 4.50 4.42
CA ARG A 241 -1.68 4.56 5.80
C ARG A 241 -0.28 5.17 5.86
N LEU A 242 0.63 4.76 4.98
CA LEU A 242 1.99 5.28 4.95
C LEU A 242 2.00 6.78 4.59
N ARG A 243 1.24 7.20 3.58
CA ARG A 243 1.09 8.62 3.18
C ARG A 243 0.57 9.49 4.30
N ALA A 244 -0.45 9.03 5.03
CA ALA A 244 -0.93 9.72 6.23
C ALA A 244 0.19 9.76 7.28
N LYS A 245 0.80 8.61 7.59
CA LYS A 245 1.76 8.49 8.70
C LYS A 245 3.00 9.36 8.53
N ILE A 246 3.56 9.47 7.32
CA ILE A 246 4.74 10.31 7.07
C ILE A 246 4.47 11.79 7.34
N LYS A 247 3.21 12.26 7.33
CA LYS A 247 2.85 13.64 7.64
C LYS A 247 2.95 13.99 9.12
N TYR A 248 2.79 12.99 10.00
CA TYR A 248 2.68 13.22 11.46
C TYR A 248 3.65 12.39 12.30
N ARG A 249 4.36 11.42 11.73
CA ARG A 249 5.43 10.65 12.38
C ARG A 249 6.66 10.55 11.47
N PRO A 250 7.87 10.50 12.03
CA PRO A 250 9.11 10.32 11.27
C PRO A 250 9.34 8.87 10.81
N VAL A 251 8.27 8.13 10.44
CA VAL A 251 8.35 6.71 10.03
C VAL A 251 9.11 6.52 8.71
N ILE A 252 9.28 7.59 7.95
CA ILE A 252 10.04 7.61 6.69
C ILE A 252 11.48 7.11 6.86
N PHE A 253 12.09 7.28 8.04
CA PHE A 253 13.48 6.89 8.29
C PHE A 253 13.68 5.37 8.44
N GLU A 254 12.60 4.60 8.59
CA GLU A 254 12.63 3.14 8.46
C GLU A 254 12.97 2.71 7.01
N LEU A 255 12.67 3.56 6.04
CA LEU A 255 12.91 3.33 4.61
C LEU A 255 14.20 3.99 4.11
N MET A 256 14.83 4.85 4.91
CA MET A 256 16.06 5.56 4.55
C MET A 256 17.28 4.81 5.05
N PRO A 257 18.42 4.85 4.33
CA PRO A 257 19.69 4.34 4.85
C PRO A 257 20.14 5.11 6.10
N PRO A 258 21.13 4.61 6.88
CA PRO A 258 21.64 5.30 8.07
C PRO A 258 22.18 6.72 7.79
N GLU A 259 22.70 6.94 6.59
CA GLU A 259 23.18 8.24 6.11
C GLU A 259 22.60 8.53 4.73
N PHE A 260 22.08 9.74 4.55
CA PHE A 260 21.40 10.14 3.31
C PHE A 260 21.57 11.63 3.04
N THR A 261 21.38 12.05 1.79
CA THR A 261 21.29 13.48 1.47
C THR A 261 19.85 13.99 1.64
N LEU A 262 19.67 15.30 1.81
CA LEU A 262 18.33 15.90 1.79
C LEU A 262 17.60 15.70 0.46
N THR A 263 18.34 15.48 -0.64
CA THR A 263 17.75 15.18 -1.94
C THR A 263 17.19 13.76 -1.95
N ASP A 264 17.90 12.79 -1.38
CA ASP A 264 17.39 11.41 -1.24
C ASP A 264 16.12 11.40 -0.38
N LEU A 265 16.13 12.13 0.75
CA LEU A 265 14.95 12.23 1.61
C LEU A 265 13.77 12.88 0.88
N GLN A 266 13.98 13.96 0.12
CA GLN A 266 12.93 14.59 -0.68
C GLN A 266 12.34 13.59 -1.68
N GLN A 267 13.20 12.90 -2.44
CA GLN A 267 12.79 11.97 -3.48
C GLN A 267 12.02 10.78 -2.90
N THR A 268 12.43 10.24 -1.75
CA THR A 268 11.70 9.18 -1.05
C THR A 268 10.31 9.65 -0.62
N VAL A 269 10.16 10.90 -0.16
CA VAL A 269 8.86 11.47 0.21
C VAL A 269 7.99 11.71 -1.02
N GLU A 270 8.57 12.22 -2.12
CA GLU A 270 7.87 12.39 -3.40
C GLU A 270 7.39 11.05 -3.96
N ALA A 271 8.26 10.03 -3.93
CA ALA A 271 7.97 8.65 -4.30
C ALA A 271 6.78 8.09 -3.51
N ILE A 272 6.77 8.26 -2.19
CA ILE A 272 5.68 7.74 -1.34
C ILE A 272 4.37 8.53 -1.50
N SER A 273 4.47 9.86 -1.53
CA SER A 273 3.30 10.74 -1.67
C SER A 273 2.71 10.71 -3.09
N GLY A 274 3.48 10.26 -4.08
CA GLY A 274 3.12 10.32 -5.49
C GLY A 274 3.03 11.73 -6.03
N ARG A 275 3.69 12.71 -5.39
CA ARG A 275 3.63 14.12 -5.79
C ARG A 275 5.01 14.74 -5.76
N HIS A 276 5.26 15.67 -6.67
CA HIS A 276 6.48 16.47 -6.65
C HIS A 276 6.41 17.54 -5.54
N LEU A 277 7.53 17.78 -4.86
CA LEU A 277 7.65 18.74 -3.76
C LEU A 277 8.58 19.89 -4.13
N HIS A 278 8.29 21.08 -3.59
CA HIS A 278 9.15 22.24 -3.82
C HIS A 278 10.41 22.14 -2.95
N LYS A 279 11.59 22.01 -3.60
CA LYS A 279 12.89 21.77 -2.94
C LYS A 279 13.19 22.69 -1.76
N GLN A 280 13.00 24.01 -1.92
CA GLN A 280 13.29 24.97 -0.84
C GLN A 280 12.31 24.86 0.32
N ASN A 281 11.03 24.56 0.04
CA ASN A 281 10.03 24.43 1.09
C ASN A 281 10.27 23.15 1.90
N PHE A 282 10.63 22.07 1.20
CA PHE A 282 10.97 20.79 1.80
C PHE A 282 12.18 20.92 2.72
N ARG A 283 13.25 21.56 2.24
CA ARG A 283 14.45 21.81 3.04
C ARG A 283 14.14 22.59 4.32
N ARG A 284 13.41 23.71 4.20
CA ARG A 284 13.00 24.52 5.35
C ARG A 284 12.15 23.73 6.35
N LEU A 285 11.29 22.85 5.86
CA LEU A 285 10.45 21.99 6.69
C LEU A 285 11.28 20.98 7.48
N VAL A 286 12.21 20.30 6.83
CA VAL A 286 13.06 19.27 7.47
C VAL A 286 14.00 19.89 8.50
N GLU A 287 14.65 21.00 8.14
CA GLU A 287 15.55 21.74 9.03
C GLU A 287 14.78 22.36 10.22
N GLY A 288 13.62 22.98 9.96
CA GLY A 288 12.79 23.59 11.00
C GLY A 288 12.11 22.59 11.95
N ALA A 289 11.92 21.35 11.52
CA ALA A 289 11.41 20.27 12.36
C ALA A 289 12.52 19.54 13.15
N GLU A 290 13.79 19.91 12.96
CA GLU A 290 14.96 19.30 13.60
C GLU A 290 15.03 17.77 13.48
N LEU A 291 14.46 17.21 12.40
CA LEU A 291 14.37 15.76 12.21
C LEU A 291 15.71 15.11 11.87
N VAL A 292 16.67 15.89 11.38
CA VAL A 292 17.95 15.39 10.86
C VAL A 292 19.11 16.21 11.42
N GLU A 293 20.26 15.56 11.56
CA GLU A 293 21.52 16.19 11.96
C GLU A 293 22.59 15.97 10.89
N ALA A 294 23.47 16.97 10.71
CA ALA A 294 24.56 16.89 9.76
C ALA A 294 25.66 15.96 10.30
N THR A 295 26.17 15.07 9.45
CA THR A 295 27.26 14.15 9.81
C THR A 295 28.65 14.80 9.68
N GLY A 296 28.73 15.94 8.98
CA GLY A 296 30.00 16.56 8.57
C GLY A 296 30.61 15.94 7.31
N ALA A 297 30.11 14.79 6.84
CA ALA A 297 30.54 14.16 5.60
C ALA A 297 29.76 14.68 4.38
N ALA A 298 30.31 14.47 3.18
CA ALA A 298 29.66 14.78 1.92
C ALA A 298 29.93 13.69 0.87
N THR A 299 29.00 13.52 -0.07
CA THR A 299 29.09 12.53 -1.16
C THR A 299 29.09 13.20 -2.53
N THR A 300 29.88 12.67 -3.46
CA THR A 300 29.91 13.06 -4.88
C THR A 300 29.08 12.15 -5.77
N ALA A 301 28.45 11.10 -5.20
CA ALA A 301 27.66 10.11 -5.95
C ALA A 301 26.44 10.69 -6.68
N THR A 302 26.05 11.93 -6.37
CA THR A 302 24.92 12.64 -6.99
C THR A 302 25.26 13.30 -8.34
N GLY A 303 26.49 13.15 -8.85
CA GLY A 303 26.89 13.62 -10.19
C GLY A 303 27.07 15.13 -10.31
N GLY A 304 27.29 15.84 -9.19
CA GLY A 304 27.43 17.28 -9.14
C GLY A 304 28.27 17.77 -7.95
N ARG A 305 27.95 18.94 -7.39
CA ARG A 305 28.61 19.45 -6.18
C ARG A 305 28.42 18.45 -5.02
N PRO A 306 29.45 18.25 -4.16
CA PRO A 306 29.33 17.36 -3.02
C PRO A 306 28.08 17.68 -2.19
N ALA A 307 27.23 16.67 -1.98
CA ALA A 307 26.01 16.79 -1.20
C ALA A 307 26.30 16.41 0.25
N ALA A 308 25.90 17.25 1.20
CA ALA A 308 26.07 16.97 2.63
C ALA A 308 25.25 15.73 3.04
N LEU A 309 25.85 14.89 3.88
CA LEU A 309 25.22 13.71 4.46
C LEU A 309 24.61 14.04 5.81
N TYR A 310 23.41 13.51 6.02
CA TYR A 310 22.61 13.68 7.22
C TYR A 310 22.25 12.31 7.81
N ARG A 311 21.94 12.31 9.10
CA ARG A 311 21.39 11.16 9.83
C ARG A 311 20.09 11.55 10.53
N PHE A 312 19.20 10.59 10.71
CA PHE A 312 17.99 10.79 11.52
C PHE A 312 18.34 11.05 12.98
N ARG A 313 17.79 12.13 13.57
CA ARG A 313 17.95 12.47 14.99
C ARG A 313 16.94 11.68 15.83
N SER A 314 17.26 10.43 16.16
CA SER A 314 16.35 9.53 16.90
C SER A 314 15.87 10.07 18.25
N LYS A 315 16.70 10.86 18.95
CA LYS A 315 16.39 11.48 20.25
C LYS A 315 15.13 12.35 20.24
N ILE A 316 14.71 12.86 19.08
CA ILE A 316 13.51 13.70 18.97
C ILE A 316 12.22 12.94 19.31
N LEU A 317 12.22 11.61 19.19
CA LEU A 317 11.09 10.75 19.57
C LEU A 317 10.90 10.65 21.09
N GLU A 318 11.97 10.88 21.85
CA GLU A 318 11.96 10.89 23.32
C GLU A 318 11.69 12.29 23.87
N GLU A 319 12.20 13.33 23.19
CA GLU A 319 12.12 14.73 23.64
C GLU A 319 10.73 15.36 23.43
N ARG A 320 10.00 14.98 22.37
CA ARG A 320 8.64 15.46 22.04
C ARG A 320 7.86 14.41 21.23
N PRO A 321 6.51 14.47 21.18
CA PRO A 321 5.78 13.84 20.08
C PRO A 321 6.18 14.56 18.78
N ALA A 322 7.24 14.09 18.12
CA ALA A 322 7.80 14.75 16.95
C ALA A 322 6.76 14.78 15.82
N PRO A 323 6.36 15.96 15.31
CA PRO A 323 5.50 16.04 14.16
C PRO A 323 6.24 15.46 12.95
N GLY A 324 5.55 14.66 12.14
CA GLY A 324 6.07 14.18 10.86
C GLY A 324 6.23 15.30 9.84
N LEU A 325 6.47 14.91 8.58
CA LEU A 325 6.70 15.86 7.49
C LEU A 325 5.38 16.51 7.04
N ARG A 326 5.00 17.64 7.63
CA ARG A 326 3.78 18.38 7.25
C ARG A 326 3.89 18.98 5.83
N LEU A 327 3.62 18.17 4.81
CA LEU A 327 3.65 18.60 3.41
C LEU A 327 2.55 19.65 3.16
N GLY A 328 2.93 20.91 2.95
CA GLY A 328 2.01 21.96 2.56
C GLY A 328 1.53 21.74 1.12
N GLY A 329 0.23 21.53 0.93
CA GLY A 329 -0.37 21.44 -0.40
C GLY A 329 -0.43 22.82 -1.06
N ARG A 330 0.13 22.94 -2.27
CA ARG A 330 -0.40 23.90 -3.25
C ARG A 330 -1.57 23.22 -3.95
N GLY A 331 -2.72 23.88 -3.91
CA GLY A 331 -3.86 23.58 -4.78
C GLY A 331 -3.53 23.88 -6.23
#